data_AF-W5PNN2-F1
#
_entry.id   AF-W5PNN2-F1
#
_cell.length_a   1.000
_cell.length_b   1.000
_cell.length_c   1.000
_cell.angle_alpha   90.00
_cell.angle_beta   90.00
_cell.angle_gamma   90.00
#
_symmetry.space_group_name_H-M   'P 1'
#
loop_
_entity.id
_entity.type
_entity.pdbx_description
1 polymer ?
#
loop_
_entity_poly.entity_id
_entity_poly.type
_entity_poly.pdbx_seq_one_letter_code
_entity_poly.pdbx_strand_id
1 'polypeptide(L)'
;RCPVCDTMGLQLPILLLLLCCVSGLPFYNGFYYSNRPNGRNLDNGYSKGIFNGLKLVVETPEETLFSHRGANVTLPCRYHYEPALASPRPVRIKWWKLSENGVPEQDVLVAIGLRQRTFGDYRGRVRLRQDRAREVSLEIWDLRLEDYGRYRCEVIDGLEDESGLVELELRGVVFPYQHPQGRYKFNFHEAQQACEEQDAVVASFEQLFRAWEEGLDWCNAGWLQDASVQYPVTQARRPCGGLGLAPGVRSYGPRHRRLHRYDVFCFAVALRGQVYYLEHPEKLTLAEAREACWEDGAQIAKVGQLFAAWKFSGLDRCDAGWLADGSARYPVAHPRSNCGALEPGVRSFGFPDPHSRKYGVYCYR
;
A
#
# COMPACT_ATOMS: atom_id res chain seq x y z
N ARG A 1 31.93 -21.73 -61.10
CA ARG A 1 33.27 -22.09 -61.66
C ARG A 1 34.30 -21.59 -60.67
N CYS A 2 34.99 -22.51 -59.97
CA CYS A 2 36.18 -22.21 -59.18
C CYS A 2 37.37 -21.90 -60.11
N PRO A 3 38.48 -21.42 -59.56
CA PRO A 3 39.58 -22.38 -59.36
C PRO A 3 40.23 -22.32 -57.97
N VAL A 4 40.89 -23.44 -57.68
CA VAL A 4 41.56 -23.89 -56.44
C VAL A 4 43.07 -23.93 -56.68
N CYS A 5 43.83 -24.12 -55.59
CA CYS A 5 45.20 -24.62 -55.42
C CYS A 5 46.23 -23.54 -55.08
N ASP A 6 47.20 -23.74 -54.20
CA ASP A 6 47.46 -24.71 -53.11
C ASP A 6 48.80 -24.24 -52.51
N THR A 7 49.02 -24.39 -51.21
CA THR A 7 50.33 -24.83 -50.67
C THR A 7 50.13 -25.42 -49.27
N MET A 8 50.57 -26.68 -49.14
CA MET A 8 50.49 -27.57 -47.99
C MET A 8 51.78 -27.55 -47.16
N GLY A 9 51.67 -27.92 -45.88
CA GLY A 9 52.75 -28.47 -45.03
C GLY A 9 52.39 -28.44 -43.54
N LEU A 10 51.64 -29.42 -42.99
CA LEU A 10 52.07 -30.57 -42.14
C LEU A 10 52.83 -30.16 -40.83
N GLN A 11 52.45 -30.52 -39.58
CA GLN A 11 51.78 -31.70 -39.02
C GLN A 11 50.96 -31.46 -37.70
N LEU A 12 50.01 -32.38 -37.46
CA LEU A 12 49.02 -32.61 -36.36
C LEU A 12 49.59 -33.10 -35.00
N PRO A 13 48.78 -33.49 -33.95
CA PRO A 13 47.37 -33.21 -33.58
C PRO A 13 47.16 -32.87 -32.07
N ILE A 14 45.93 -32.51 -31.63
CA ILE A 14 45.18 -33.18 -30.55
C ILE A 14 43.68 -32.75 -30.58
N LEU A 15 42.87 -33.75 -30.86
CA LEU A 15 41.44 -34.02 -30.63
C LEU A 15 40.72 -33.19 -29.53
N LEU A 16 39.59 -32.52 -29.85
CA LEU A 16 38.22 -32.96 -29.48
C LEU A 16 37.11 -31.95 -29.90
N LEU A 17 36.16 -32.49 -30.68
CA LEU A 17 34.85 -32.03 -31.16
C LEU A 17 33.92 -31.47 -30.04
N LEU A 18 33.26 -30.31 -30.20
CA LEU A 18 32.02 -29.92 -30.93
C LEU A 18 30.78 -29.78 -30.02
N LEU A 19 30.22 -28.56 -30.03
CA LEU A 19 28.81 -28.10 -29.93
C LEU A 19 27.87 -28.66 -28.85
N CYS A 20 27.21 -27.74 -28.13
CA CYS A 20 25.75 -27.74 -27.99
C CYS A 20 25.21 -26.38 -27.47
N CYS A 21 24.51 -25.65 -28.34
CA CYS A 21 23.37 -24.80 -27.97
C CYS A 21 22.11 -25.66 -28.18
N VAL A 22 21.19 -25.77 -27.21
CA VAL A 22 19.71 -25.60 -27.31
C VAL A 22 19.15 -25.61 -25.87
N SER A 23 18.18 -24.72 -25.65
CA SER A 23 17.36 -24.44 -24.47
C SER A 23 16.46 -25.59 -23.98
N GLY A 24 16.17 -25.57 -22.67
CA GLY A 24 14.90 -26.08 -22.11
C GLY A 24 15.04 -27.23 -21.10
N LEU A 25 14.95 -26.92 -19.81
CA LEU A 25 14.59 -27.91 -18.78
C LEU A 25 13.64 -27.29 -17.74
N PRO A 26 12.47 -27.89 -17.48
CA PRO A 26 11.72 -27.66 -16.26
C PRO A 26 12.41 -28.45 -15.14
N PHE A 27 12.83 -27.78 -14.07
CA PHE A 27 13.37 -28.46 -12.89
C PHE A 27 12.24 -29.09 -12.08
N TYR A 28 11.91 -30.32 -12.44
CA TYR A 28 11.07 -31.24 -11.67
C TYR A 28 12.00 -32.04 -10.74
N ASN A 29 12.01 -31.74 -9.44
CA ASN A 29 12.75 -32.52 -8.44
C ASN A 29 11.90 -33.68 -7.93
N GLY A 30 11.90 -34.79 -8.67
CA GLY A 30 11.43 -36.08 -8.18
C GLY A 30 12.61 -36.96 -7.78
N PHE A 31 12.83 -37.17 -6.48
CA PHE A 31 13.81 -38.13 -5.99
C PHE A 31 13.18 -39.53 -5.91
N TYR A 32 13.64 -40.45 -6.77
CA TYR A 32 13.40 -41.89 -6.63
C TYR A 32 14.52 -42.51 -5.80
N TYR A 33 14.19 -43.19 -4.70
CA TYR A 33 15.12 -44.10 -4.02
C TYR A 33 14.88 -45.55 -4.44
N SER A 34 15.98 -46.21 -4.79
CA SER A 34 16.08 -47.60 -5.22
C SER A 34 15.97 -48.55 -4.03
N ASN A 35 15.02 -49.48 -4.09
CA ASN A 35 14.95 -50.61 -3.16
C ASN A 35 15.93 -51.71 -3.60
N ARG A 36 16.82 -52.13 -2.69
CA ARG A 36 17.53 -53.41 -2.80
C ARG A 36 16.85 -54.43 -1.89
N PRO A 37 16.43 -55.61 -2.39
CA PRO A 37 15.70 -56.59 -1.61
C PRO A 37 16.68 -57.57 -0.94
N ASN A 38 16.45 -57.90 0.33
CA ASN A 38 16.92 -59.17 0.87
C ASN A 38 15.96 -59.68 1.95
N GLY A 39 15.30 -60.80 1.64
CA GLY A 39 15.03 -61.88 2.60
C GLY A 39 13.75 -61.83 3.46
N ARG A 40 12.64 -62.39 2.91
CA ARG A 40 11.68 -63.37 3.52
C ARG A 40 11.37 -63.21 5.02
N ASN A 41 10.12 -63.07 5.50
CA ASN A 41 8.93 -63.92 5.27
C ASN A 41 7.69 -63.33 6.02
N LEU A 42 6.50 -63.75 5.58
CA LEU A 42 5.14 -63.78 6.17
C LEU A 42 4.99 -63.24 7.62
N ASP A 43 3.98 -62.46 7.99
CA ASP A 43 2.56 -62.76 7.82
C ASP A 43 1.67 -61.54 8.15
N ASN A 44 0.40 -61.65 7.77
CA ASN A 44 -0.68 -60.66 7.92
C ASN A 44 -0.68 -59.84 9.22
N GLY A 45 -0.66 -58.52 9.09
CA GLY A 45 -0.95 -57.59 10.18
C GLY A 45 -1.22 -56.19 9.65
N TYR A 46 -2.45 -55.73 9.81
CA TYR A 46 -2.91 -54.36 9.60
C TYR A 46 -1.82 -53.33 9.92
N SER A 47 -1.12 -52.84 8.89
CA SER A 47 -0.30 -51.64 9.01
C SER A 47 -1.22 -50.44 8.97
N LYS A 48 -1.85 -50.18 10.11
CA LYS A 48 -2.39 -48.87 10.47
C LYS A 48 -1.19 -47.92 10.43
N GLY A 49 -1.00 -47.24 9.30
CA GLY A 49 0.03 -46.23 9.13
C GLY A 49 -0.08 -45.23 10.28
N ILE A 50 1.01 -45.09 11.03
CA ILE A 50 1.16 -44.14 12.12
C ILE A 50 1.31 -42.75 11.47
N PHE A 51 0.22 -42.19 10.93
CA PHE A 51 0.09 -40.74 10.85
C PHE A 51 -0.30 -40.30 12.26
N ASN A 52 0.71 -39.97 13.08
CA ASN A 52 0.44 -39.18 14.27
C ASN A 52 -0.22 -37.89 13.78
N GLY A 53 -1.49 -37.69 14.17
CA GLY A 53 -2.30 -36.52 13.83
C GLY A 53 -1.79 -35.26 14.53
N LEU A 54 -0.52 -34.94 14.32
CA LEU A 54 0.09 -33.68 14.69
C LEU A 54 -0.32 -32.66 13.63
N LYS A 55 -1.01 -31.61 14.06
CA LYS A 55 -1.45 -30.53 13.20
C LYS A 55 -0.78 -29.25 13.65
N LEU A 56 0.01 -28.64 12.78
CA LEU A 56 0.44 -27.25 12.93
C LEU A 56 -0.78 -26.33 12.75
N VAL A 57 -0.90 -25.30 13.57
CA VAL A 57 -1.95 -24.29 13.47
C VAL A 57 -1.30 -22.92 13.59
N VAL A 58 -1.68 -21.99 12.71
CA VAL A 58 -1.26 -20.59 12.75
C VAL A 58 -2.45 -19.72 13.13
N GLU A 59 -2.28 -18.92 14.16
CA GLU A 59 -3.28 -17.99 14.69
C GLU A 59 -2.89 -16.55 14.31
N THR A 60 -3.77 -15.89 13.57
CA THR A 60 -3.69 -14.47 13.20
C THR A 60 -5.02 -13.78 13.51
N PRO A 61 -5.03 -12.46 13.76
CA PRO A 61 -6.29 -11.73 13.99
C PRO A 61 -7.19 -11.76 12.76
N GLU A 62 -8.50 -11.83 12.98
CA GLU A 62 -9.51 -11.66 11.92
C GLU A 62 -9.77 -10.17 11.62
N GLU A 63 -9.56 -9.29 12.59
CA GLU A 63 -9.77 -7.85 12.46
C GLU A 63 -8.57 -7.13 11.82
N THR A 64 -8.89 -6.11 11.02
CA THR A 64 -7.91 -5.21 10.41
C THR A 64 -7.21 -4.37 11.48
N LEU A 65 -5.88 -4.31 11.41
CA LEU A 65 -5.07 -3.51 12.33
C LEU A 65 -4.94 -2.08 11.80
N PHE A 66 -5.26 -1.10 12.64
CA PHE A 66 -5.15 0.32 12.29
C PHE A 66 -3.93 0.96 12.94
N SER A 67 -3.10 1.61 12.14
CA SER A 67 -1.94 2.37 12.62
C SER A 67 -1.83 3.75 11.96
N HIS A 68 -0.75 4.47 12.18
CA HIS A 68 -0.48 5.79 11.57
C HIS A 68 0.97 5.86 11.11
N ARG A 69 1.26 6.84 10.23
CA ARG A 69 2.59 6.99 9.63
C ARG A 69 3.65 7.27 10.71
N GLY A 70 4.80 6.62 10.59
CA GLY A 70 5.92 6.73 11.53
C GLY A 70 5.72 5.99 12.85
N ALA A 71 4.58 5.32 13.05
CA ALA A 71 4.36 4.46 14.21
C ALA A 71 5.11 3.13 14.06
N ASN A 72 5.24 2.43 15.18
CA ASN A 72 5.70 1.05 15.21
C ASN A 72 4.49 0.15 15.38
N VAL A 73 4.40 -0.91 14.60
CA VAL A 73 3.29 -1.87 14.67
C VAL A 73 3.81 -3.30 14.81
N THR A 74 3.04 -4.13 15.49
CA THR A 74 3.28 -5.57 15.57
C THR A 74 2.14 -6.26 14.83
N LEU A 75 2.47 -7.00 13.77
CA LEU A 75 1.54 -7.88 13.07
C LEU A 75 1.50 -9.22 13.82
N PRO A 76 0.39 -9.56 14.52
CA PRO A 76 0.35 -10.73 15.37
C PRO A 76 0.36 -12.02 14.54
N CYS A 77 1.24 -12.95 14.88
CA CYS A 77 1.22 -14.30 14.37
C CYS A 77 1.77 -15.25 15.44
N ARG A 78 0.95 -16.21 15.84
CA ARG A 78 1.31 -17.27 16.77
C ARG A 78 1.09 -18.61 16.11
N TYR A 79 1.80 -19.62 16.58
CA TYR A 79 1.55 -20.99 16.11
C TYR A 79 1.51 -21.96 17.28
N HIS A 80 0.81 -23.07 17.09
CA HIS A 80 0.83 -24.18 18.03
C HIS A 80 0.64 -25.50 17.30
N TYR A 81 0.81 -26.60 18.05
CA TYR A 81 0.57 -27.93 17.54
C TYR A 81 -0.60 -28.55 18.29
N GLU A 82 -1.43 -29.29 17.56
CA GLU A 82 -2.51 -30.10 18.10
C GLU A 82 -2.22 -31.57 17.77
N PRO A 83 -1.94 -32.45 18.76
CA PRO A 83 -1.77 -32.16 20.18
C PRO A 83 -0.45 -31.42 20.50
N ALA A 84 -0.40 -30.76 21.67
CA ALA A 84 0.76 -29.98 22.08
C ALA A 84 2.03 -30.84 22.17
N LEU A 85 3.10 -30.38 21.54
CA LEU A 85 4.40 -31.06 21.59
C LEU A 85 5.11 -30.84 22.93
N ALA A 86 5.76 -31.91 23.41
CA ALA A 86 6.59 -31.87 24.61
C ALA A 86 7.94 -31.13 24.41
N SER A 87 8.46 -31.09 23.18
CA SER A 87 9.72 -30.43 22.84
C SER A 87 9.53 -29.46 21.67
N PRO A 88 10.20 -28.29 21.67
CA PRO A 88 10.17 -27.37 20.53
C PRO A 88 10.77 -28.02 19.29
N ARG A 89 10.12 -27.84 18.14
CA ARG A 89 10.67 -28.21 16.83
C ARG A 89 11.24 -26.98 16.13
N PRO A 90 12.34 -27.12 15.37
CA PRO A 90 12.89 -26.01 14.59
C PRO A 90 11.95 -25.70 13.43
N VAL A 91 11.34 -24.52 13.46
CA VAL A 91 10.48 -24.03 12.37
C VAL A 91 11.19 -22.96 11.55
N ARG A 92 10.82 -22.86 10.27
CA ARG A 92 11.15 -21.75 9.40
C ARG A 92 9.95 -20.83 9.29
N ILE A 93 10.17 -19.53 9.48
CA ILE A 93 9.14 -18.51 9.39
C ILE A 93 9.39 -17.69 8.13
N LYS A 94 8.32 -17.42 7.38
CA LYS A 94 8.35 -16.50 6.24
C LYS A 94 7.22 -15.48 6.38
N TRP A 95 7.58 -14.22 6.21
CA TRP A 95 6.67 -13.08 6.11
C TRP A 95 6.82 -12.42 4.74
N TRP A 96 5.70 -12.18 4.08
CA TRP A 96 5.66 -11.42 2.83
C TRP A 96 4.38 -10.59 2.72
N LYS A 97 4.47 -9.49 1.99
CA LYS A 97 3.34 -8.67 1.61
C LYS A 97 2.72 -9.24 0.34
N LEU A 98 1.41 -9.44 0.35
CA LEU A 98 0.66 -9.96 -0.78
C LEU A 98 0.63 -8.96 -1.94
N SER A 99 0.46 -9.50 -3.14
CA SER A 99 0.26 -8.71 -4.35
C SER A 99 -1.03 -7.90 -4.25
N GLU A 100 -0.92 -6.62 -4.58
CA GLU A 100 -2.05 -5.69 -4.57
C GLU A 100 -1.91 -4.72 -5.73
N ASN A 101 -2.99 -4.53 -6.50
CA ASN A 101 -3.07 -3.53 -7.58
C ASN A 101 -1.94 -3.62 -8.64
N GLY A 102 -1.48 -4.85 -8.93
CA GLY A 102 -0.43 -5.11 -9.92
C GLY A 102 1.00 -4.96 -9.39
N VAL A 103 1.17 -4.68 -8.10
CA VAL A 103 2.47 -4.74 -7.42
C VAL A 103 2.79 -6.21 -7.11
N PRO A 104 3.98 -6.72 -7.47
CA PRO A 104 4.36 -8.10 -7.17
C PRO A 104 4.41 -8.34 -5.66
N GLU A 105 4.25 -9.60 -5.25
CA GLU A 105 4.49 -10.01 -3.87
C GLU A 105 5.89 -9.60 -3.42
N GLN A 106 6.01 -9.11 -2.20
CA GLN A 106 7.28 -8.62 -1.65
C GLN A 106 7.65 -9.43 -0.42
N ASP A 107 8.77 -10.16 -0.50
CA ASP A 107 9.36 -10.78 0.69
C ASP A 107 9.70 -9.70 1.71
N VAL A 108 9.34 -9.94 2.98
CA VAL A 108 9.58 -9.00 4.08
C VAL A 108 10.69 -9.54 4.99
N LEU A 109 10.49 -10.75 5.51
CA LEU A 109 11.41 -11.39 6.46
C LEU A 109 11.35 -12.91 6.34
N VAL A 110 12.52 -13.56 6.45
CA VAL A 110 12.65 -15.02 6.63
C VAL A 110 13.49 -15.29 7.87
N ALA A 111 13.04 -16.19 8.74
CA ALA A 111 13.77 -16.60 9.94
C ALA A 111 13.85 -18.12 10.10
N ILE A 112 15.00 -18.59 10.60
CA ILE A 112 15.25 -19.98 10.99
C ILE A 112 15.97 -19.94 12.33
N GLY A 113 15.27 -20.31 13.41
CA GLY A 113 15.77 -20.12 14.78
C GLY A 113 16.09 -18.65 15.07
N LEU A 114 17.32 -18.37 15.49
CA LEU A 114 17.79 -17.00 15.79
C LEU A 114 18.31 -16.24 14.57
N ARG A 115 18.46 -16.91 13.42
CA ARG A 115 18.95 -16.27 12.20
C ARG A 115 17.77 -15.71 11.42
N GLN A 116 17.79 -14.41 11.15
CA GLN A 116 16.79 -13.73 10.34
C GLN A 116 17.42 -12.98 9.17
N ARG A 117 16.69 -12.89 8.07
CA ARG A 117 17.04 -12.13 6.87
C ARG A 117 15.85 -11.27 6.48
N THR A 118 16.09 -9.98 6.30
CA THR A 118 15.10 -8.98 5.87
C THR A 118 15.35 -8.57 4.42
N PHE A 119 14.28 -8.15 3.72
CA PHE A 119 14.33 -7.89 2.28
C PHE A 119 13.80 -6.49 1.94
N GLY A 120 14.11 -6.02 0.72
CA GLY A 120 13.63 -4.73 0.18
C GLY A 120 13.80 -3.54 1.11
N ASP A 121 12.78 -2.67 1.12
CA ASP A 121 12.69 -1.46 1.94
C ASP A 121 12.38 -1.73 3.43
N TYR A 122 12.17 -2.99 3.80
CA TYR A 122 11.98 -3.44 5.17
C TYR A 122 13.31 -3.65 5.91
N ARG A 123 14.44 -3.65 5.20
CA ARG A 123 15.77 -3.83 5.81
C ARG A 123 16.03 -2.77 6.90
N GLY A 124 16.36 -3.25 8.10
CA GLY A 124 16.61 -2.39 9.26
C GLY A 124 15.35 -1.83 9.93
N ARG A 125 14.16 -2.08 9.37
CA ARG A 125 12.86 -1.64 9.91
C ARG A 125 11.97 -2.77 10.39
N VAL A 126 12.36 -4.03 10.19
CA VAL A 126 11.55 -5.17 10.62
C VAL A 126 12.34 -6.18 11.43
N ARG A 127 11.64 -6.85 12.35
CA ARG A 127 12.18 -7.93 13.17
C ARG A 127 11.08 -8.91 13.57
N LEU A 128 11.46 -10.16 13.75
CA LEU A 128 10.60 -11.13 14.39
C LEU A 128 10.62 -10.98 15.91
N ARG A 129 9.44 -10.86 16.51
CA ARG A 129 9.27 -10.87 17.96
C ARG A 129 9.43 -12.31 18.48
N GLN A 130 10.42 -12.53 19.34
CA GLN A 130 10.80 -13.86 19.87
C GLN A 130 10.86 -13.87 21.41
N ASP A 131 10.11 -12.97 22.05
CA ASP A 131 10.08 -12.83 23.52
C ASP A 131 9.33 -13.98 24.22
N ARG A 132 8.48 -14.71 23.48
CA ARG A 132 7.72 -15.86 23.98
C ARG A 132 7.89 -17.07 23.07
N ALA A 133 7.78 -18.26 23.65
CA ALA A 133 7.75 -19.50 22.87
C ALA A 133 6.57 -19.47 21.90
N ARG A 134 6.83 -19.81 20.63
CA ARG A 134 5.84 -19.83 19.54
C ARG A 134 5.25 -18.47 19.13
N GLU A 135 5.88 -17.39 19.57
CA GLU A 135 5.64 -16.05 19.04
C GLU A 135 6.44 -15.86 17.76
N VAL A 136 5.77 -15.52 16.66
CA VAL A 136 6.39 -15.23 15.37
C VAL A 136 5.81 -13.96 14.74
N SER A 137 5.35 -13.05 15.59
CA SER A 137 4.81 -11.76 15.21
C SER A 137 5.88 -10.88 14.57
N LEU A 138 5.50 -10.13 13.53
CA LEU A 138 6.39 -9.23 12.82
C LEU A 138 6.28 -7.81 13.39
N GLU A 139 7.38 -7.27 13.90
CA GLU A 139 7.48 -5.87 14.27
C GLU A 139 7.97 -5.06 13.07
N ILE A 140 7.26 -3.97 12.75
CA ILE A 140 7.62 -3.00 11.71
C ILE A 140 7.78 -1.63 12.38
N TRP A 141 8.94 -1.02 12.22
CA TRP A 141 9.28 0.32 12.68
C TRP A 141 9.15 1.36 11.58
N ASP A 142 8.80 2.58 11.99
CA ASP A 142 8.69 3.74 11.11
C ASP A 142 7.80 3.43 9.90
N LEU A 143 6.51 3.18 10.17
CA LEU A 143 5.54 2.81 9.15
C LEU A 143 5.46 3.88 8.05
N ARG A 144 5.57 3.41 6.81
CA ARG A 144 5.49 4.23 5.60
C ARG A 144 4.15 4.04 4.89
N LEU A 145 3.85 4.91 3.94
CA LEU A 145 2.64 4.81 3.12
C LEU A 145 2.64 3.54 2.27
N GLU A 146 3.79 2.96 1.98
CA GLU A 146 3.92 1.75 1.19
C GLU A 146 3.76 0.48 2.04
N ASP A 147 3.76 0.61 3.37
CA ASP A 147 3.68 -0.53 4.29
C ASP A 147 2.23 -0.97 4.57
N TYR A 148 1.19 -0.21 4.21
CA TYR A 148 -0.20 -0.71 4.37
C TYR A 148 -0.48 -1.86 3.39
N GLY A 149 -1.36 -2.77 3.76
CA GLY A 149 -1.82 -3.87 2.92
C GLY A 149 -1.88 -5.18 3.69
N ARG A 150 -2.00 -6.28 2.94
CA ARG A 150 -2.15 -7.64 3.50
C ARG A 150 -0.83 -8.37 3.54
N TYR A 151 -0.52 -8.95 4.69
CA TYR A 151 0.68 -9.71 4.96
C TYR A 151 0.33 -11.17 5.22
N ARG A 152 1.17 -12.08 4.74
CA ARG A 152 1.07 -13.51 5.05
C ARG A 152 2.21 -13.91 5.97
N CYS A 153 1.84 -14.58 7.06
CA CYS A 153 2.73 -15.27 7.97
C CYS A 153 2.66 -16.77 7.64
N GLU A 154 3.78 -17.38 7.29
CA GLU A 154 3.88 -18.82 7.02
C GLU A 154 4.87 -19.46 7.98
N VAL A 155 4.45 -20.56 8.60
CA VAL A 155 5.26 -21.36 9.51
C VAL A 155 5.45 -22.73 8.88
N ILE A 156 6.70 -23.15 8.74
CA ILE A 156 7.09 -24.37 8.03
C ILE A 156 7.87 -25.26 9.00
N ASP A 157 7.34 -26.45 9.27
CA ASP A 157 7.96 -27.54 10.03
C ASP A 157 8.18 -28.76 9.13
N GLY A 158 9.35 -28.83 8.48
CA GLY A 158 9.70 -29.96 7.60
C GLY A 158 8.81 -30.05 6.37
N LEU A 159 7.80 -30.92 6.41
CA LEU A 159 6.81 -31.13 5.35
C LEU A 159 5.43 -30.53 5.68
N GLU A 160 5.24 -30.02 6.89
CA GLU A 160 4.01 -29.35 7.33
C GLU A 160 4.19 -27.83 7.19
N ASP A 161 3.30 -27.18 6.45
CA ASP A 161 3.23 -25.73 6.29
C ASP A 161 1.82 -25.22 6.59
N GLU A 162 1.74 -24.17 7.40
CA GLU A 162 0.49 -23.45 7.66
C GLU A 162 0.71 -21.95 7.59
N SER A 163 -0.35 -21.22 7.26
CA SER A 163 -0.26 -19.77 7.11
C SER A 163 -1.47 -19.01 7.61
N GLY A 164 -1.23 -17.78 8.06
CA GLY A 164 -2.26 -16.83 8.46
C GLY A 164 -2.09 -15.50 7.72
N LEU A 165 -3.18 -14.74 7.63
CA LEU A 165 -3.20 -13.41 7.02
C LEU A 165 -3.39 -12.33 8.07
N VAL A 166 -2.67 -11.23 7.92
CA VAL A 166 -2.82 -10.03 8.75
C VAL A 166 -2.98 -8.83 7.84
N GLU A 167 -4.06 -8.07 8.03
CA GLU A 167 -4.32 -6.84 7.29
C GLU A 167 -3.90 -5.62 8.12
N LEU A 168 -3.02 -4.80 7.56
CA LEU A 168 -2.58 -3.55 8.14
C LEU A 168 -3.12 -2.38 7.33
N GLU A 169 -3.89 -1.53 7.98
CA GLU A 169 -4.36 -0.27 7.42
C GLU A 169 -3.84 0.93 8.21
N LEU A 170 -3.70 2.05 7.50
CA LEU A 170 -3.35 3.32 8.10
C LEU A 170 -4.64 4.12 8.33
N ARG A 171 -4.77 4.79 9.47
CA ARG A 171 -5.86 5.74 9.71
C ARG A 171 -5.63 6.95 8.82
N GLY A 172 -6.60 7.26 7.97
CA GLY A 172 -6.50 8.38 7.05
C GLY A 172 -7.85 8.88 6.58
N VAL A 173 -7.80 9.88 5.70
CA VAL A 173 -8.95 10.57 5.15
C VAL A 173 -8.85 10.57 3.63
N VAL A 174 -9.94 10.21 2.96
CA VAL A 174 -10.06 10.33 1.52
C VAL A 174 -10.54 11.73 1.17
N PHE A 175 -9.91 12.34 0.17
CA PHE A 175 -10.33 13.62 -0.38
C PHE A 175 -10.28 13.63 -1.91
N PRO A 176 -11.23 14.33 -2.56
CA PRO A 176 -11.18 14.54 -4.00
C PRO A 176 -10.08 15.54 -4.36
N TYR A 177 -9.35 15.27 -5.43
CA TYR A 177 -8.32 16.14 -5.97
C TYR A 177 -8.49 16.33 -7.47
N GLN A 178 -8.39 17.59 -7.90
CA GLN A 178 -8.65 18.04 -9.26
C GLN A 178 -7.43 18.79 -9.78
N HIS A 179 -7.16 18.67 -11.08
CA HIS A 179 -6.06 19.39 -11.73
C HIS A 179 -6.25 20.91 -11.66
N PRO A 180 -5.17 21.71 -11.55
CA PRO A 180 -5.25 23.18 -11.52
C PRO A 180 -5.99 23.79 -12.73
N GLN A 181 -5.84 23.17 -13.90
CA GLN A 181 -6.50 23.56 -15.16
C GLN A 181 -7.95 23.05 -15.33
N GLY A 182 -8.56 22.46 -14.29
CA GLY A 182 -9.96 22.04 -14.33
C GLY A 182 -10.19 20.53 -14.21
N ARG A 183 -11.45 20.12 -14.38
CA ARG A 183 -11.92 18.74 -14.21
C ARG A 183 -11.42 17.80 -15.29
N TYR A 184 -11.21 16.55 -14.90
CA TYR A 184 -10.95 15.41 -15.79
C TYR A 184 -9.71 15.59 -16.66
N LYS A 185 -8.61 16.00 -16.02
CA LYS A 185 -7.34 16.26 -16.71
C LYS A 185 -6.23 15.29 -16.35
N PHE A 186 -6.34 14.47 -15.31
CA PHE A 186 -5.30 13.50 -14.97
C PHE A 186 -5.51 12.18 -15.69
N ASN A 187 -4.47 11.68 -16.37
CA ASN A 187 -4.36 10.25 -16.60
C ASN A 187 -4.00 9.52 -15.29
N PHE A 188 -3.97 8.19 -15.28
CA PHE A 188 -3.75 7.44 -14.03
C PHE A 188 -2.37 7.72 -13.39
N HIS A 189 -1.31 7.83 -14.19
CA HIS A 189 0.04 8.07 -13.67
C HIS A 189 0.20 9.50 -13.15
N GLU A 190 -0.37 10.48 -13.85
CA GLU A 190 -0.42 11.87 -13.40
C GLU A 190 -1.24 11.99 -12.09
N ALA A 191 -2.32 11.22 -11.96
CA ALA A 191 -3.13 11.15 -10.75
C ALA A 191 -2.36 10.57 -9.55
N GLN A 192 -1.54 9.54 -9.77
CA GLN A 192 -0.67 8.99 -8.72
C GLN A 192 0.32 10.05 -8.22
N GLN A 193 1.05 10.66 -9.14
CA GLN A 193 2.02 11.72 -8.83
C GLN A 193 1.35 12.91 -8.13
N ALA A 194 0.15 13.30 -8.57
CA ALA A 194 -0.59 14.38 -7.96
C ALA A 194 -0.94 14.11 -6.49
N CYS A 195 -1.35 12.89 -6.13
CA CYS A 195 -1.57 12.53 -4.72
C CYS A 195 -0.27 12.55 -3.92
N GLU A 196 0.81 11.99 -4.47
CA GLU A 196 2.14 11.95 -3.81
C GLU A 196 2.67 13.35 -3.49
N GLU A 197 2.53 14.28 -4.45
CA GLU A 197 2.91 15.69 -4.27
C GLU A 197 2.13 16.34 -3.11
N GLN A 198 0.91 15.88 -2.84
CA GLN A 198 0.05 16.34 -1.74
C GLN A 198 0.19 15.56 -0.43
N ASP A 199 1.25 14.75 -0.26
CA ASP A 199 1.49 13.89 0.91
C ASP A 199 0.38 12.85 1.14
N ALA A 200 -0.06 12.27 0.02
CA ALA A 200 -1.13 11.28 -0.04
C ALA A 200 -0.80 10.19 -1.07
N VAL A 201 -1.60 9.12 -1.10
CA VAL A 201 -1.58 8.10 -2.16
C VAL A 201 -2.95 8.04 -2.85
N VAL A 202 -3.04 7.38 -4.00
CA VAL A 202 -4.37 7.13 -4.61
C VAL A 202 -5.16 6.20 -3.70
N ALA A 203 -6.41 6.56 -3.40
CA ALA A 203 -7.26 5.80 -2.50
C ALA A 203 -7.62 4.42 -3.08
N SER A 204 -7.77 3.42 -2.21
CA SER A 204 -8.39 2.14 -2.56
C SER A 204 -9.92 2.27 -2.65
N PHE A 205 -10.59 1.24 -3.18
CA PHE A 205 -12.05 1.21 -3.18
C PHE A 205 -12.61 1.15 -1.77
N GLU A 206 -12.03 0.35 -0.89
CA GLU A 206 -12.45 0.16 0.51
C GLU A 206 -12.32 1.48 1.29
N GLN A 207 -11.28 2.25 1.02
CA GLN A 207 -11.09 3.59 1.60
C GLN A 207 -12.14 4.58 1.08
N LEU A 208 -12.41 4.60 -0.23
CA LEU A 208 -13.45 5.46 -0.80
C LEU A 208 -14.84 5.09 -0.29
N PHE A 209 -15.14 3.79 -0.20
CA PHE A 209 -16.41 3.28 0.28
C PHE A 209 -16.67 3.71 1.72
N ARG A 210 -15.67 3.55 2.61
CA ARG A 210 -15.76 4.06 3.99
C ARG A 210 -15.94 5.57 4.06
N ALA A 211 -15.20 6.32 3.25
CA ALA A 211 -15.38 7.77 3.20
C ALA A 211 -16.80 8.17 2.78
N TRP A 212 -17.42 7.41 1.87
CA TRP A 212 -18.81 7.59 1.48
C TRP A 212 -19.79 7.22 2.61
N GLU A 213 -19.55 6.15 3.35
CA GLU A 213 -20.34 5.79 4.54
C GLU A 213 -20.26 6.89 5.61
N GLU A 214 -19.13 7.58 5.70
CA GLU A 214 -18.92 8.76 6.55
C GLU A 214 -19.49 10.06 5.97
N GLY A 215 -20.14 10.01 4.80
CA GLY A 215 -20.87 11.14 4.21
C GLY A 215 -20.18 11.85 3.04
N LEU A 216 -19.07 11.33 2.51
CA LEU A 216 -18.43 11.91 1.32
C LEU A 216 -19.37 11.85 0.11
N ASP A 217 -19.78 13.02 -0.38
CA ASP A 217 -20.58 13.20 -1.59
C ASP A 217 -19.81 14.00 -2.65
N TRP A 218 -19.51 13.38 -3.79
CA TRP A 218 -18.73 14.01 -4.85
C TRP A 218 -19.14 13.57 -6.25
N CYS A 219 -19.66 14.52 -7.06
CA CYS A 219 -20.17 14.26 -8.42
C CYS A 219 -19.10 14.26 -9.52
N ASN A 220 -17.83 14.05 -9.19
CA ASN A 220 -16.80 13.90 -10.23
C ASN A 220 -16.19 12.51 -10.14
N ALA A 221 -16.09 11.86 -11.30
CA ALA A 221 -15.42 10.59 -11.46
C ALA A 221 -13.91 10.75 -11.21
N GLY A 222 -13.35 9.92 -10.34
CA GLY A 222 -11.94 9.95 -9.97
C GLY A 222 -11.27 8.58 -10.05
N TRP A 223 -9.98 8.57 -10.35
CA TRP A 223 -9.13 7.37 -10.30
C TRP A 223 -9.01 6.80 -8.88
N LEU A 224 -8.97 5.47 -8.80
CA LEU A 224 -8.64 4.67 -7.62
C LEU A 224 -7.39 3.81 -7.86
N GLN A 225 -6.82 3.26 -6.80
CA GLN A 225 -5.53 2.58 -6.79
C GLN A 225 -5.44 1.40 -7.79
N ASP A 226 -6.55 0.70 -8.00
CA ASP A 226 -6.70 -0.42 -8.95
C ASP A 226 -6.88 0.03 -10.42
N ALA A 227 -6.73 1.33 -10.70
CA ALA A 227 -7.01 1.97 -11.98
C ALA A 227 -8.48 1.84 -12.43
N SER A 228 -9.40 1.57 -11.50
CA SER A 228 -10.81 1.84 -11.72
C SER A 228 -11.11 3.32 -11.54
N VAL A 229 -12.27 3.74 -12.06
CA VAL A 229 -12.75 5.11 -11.94
C VAL A 229 -14.13 5.08 -11.32
N GLN A 230 -14.30 5.79 -10.21
CA GLN A 230 -15.52 5.73 -9.41
C GLN A 230 -15.89 7.12 -8.85
N TYR A 231 -17.10 7.27 -8.31
CA TYR A 231 -17.48 8.47 -7.56
C TYR A 231 -18.57 8.19 -6.52
N PRO A 232 -18.45 8.72 -5.29
CA PRO A 232 -19.42 8.49 -4.22
C PRO A 232 -20.57 9.51 -4.28
N VAL A 233 -21.81 9.04 -4.14
CA VAL A 233 -23.00 9.90 -4.10
C VAL A 233 -23.87 9.50 -2.93
N THR A 234 -24.12 10.42 -2.00
CA THR A 234 -25.02 10.21 -0.86
C THR A 234 -26.45 10.63 -1.19
N GLN A 235 -26.64 11.56 -2.14
CA GLN A 235 -27.96 12.04 -2.54
C GLN A 235 -28.16 11.99 -4.06
N ALA A 236 -29.28 11.39 -4.48
CA ALA A 236 -29.65 11.26 -5.90
C ALA A 236 -29.87 12.64 -6.54
N ARG A 237 -29.20 12.90 -7.67
CA ARG A 237 -29.30 14.18 -8.39
C ARG A 237 -29.10 13.97 -9.89
N ARG A 238 -29.82 14.77 -10.70
CA ARG A 238 -29.81 14.67 -12.18
C ARG A 238 -28.40 14.60 -12.79
N PRO A 239 -27.45 15.50 -12.46
CA PRO A 239 -26.12 15.47 -13.08
C PRO A 239 -25.24 14.29 -12.63
N CYS A 240 -25.64 13.51 -11.61
CA CYS A 240 -24.80 12.51 -10.95
C CYS A 240 -25.48 11.13 -10.97
N GLY A 241 -25.90 10.72 -12.17
CA GLY A 241 -26.54 9.43 -12.43
C GLY A 241 -28.07 9.46 -12.51
N GLY A 242 -28.74 10.55 -12.09
CA GLY A 242 -30.20 10.69 -12.20
C GLY A 242 -30.93 10.66 -10.85
N LEU A 243 -32.23 11.02 -10.86
CA LEU A 243 -33.05 11.16 -9.64
C LEU A 243 -33.55 9.85 -9.04
N GLY A 244 -33.43 8.72 -9.76
CA GLY A 244 -33.98 7.42 -9.34
C GLY A 244 -32.95 6.42 -8.83
N LEU A 245 -31.68 6.80 -8.70
CA LEU A 245 -30.63 5.88 -8.26
C LEU A 245 -30.40 5.98 -6.74
N ALA A 246 -30.45 4.84 -6.05
CA ALA A 246 -30.18 4.76 -4.61
C ALA A 246 -28.72 5.16 -4.28
N PRO A 247 -28.44 5.83 -3.14
CA PRO A 247 -27.10 6.24 -2.74
C PRO A 247 -26.05 5.13 -2.87
N GLY A 248 -24.81 5.50 -3.20
CA GLY A 248 -23.71 4.55 -3.33
C GLY A 248 -22.51 5.07 -4.10
N VAL A 249 -21.47 4.25 -4.15
CA VAL A 249 -20.29 4.47 -4.98
C VAL A 249 -20.57 3.97 -6.39
N ARG A 250 -20.53 4.88 -7.37
CA ARG A 250 -20.77 4.56 -8.78
C ARG A 250 -19.47 4.20 -9.45
N SER A 251 -19.46 3.09 -10.19
CA SER A 251 -18.28 2.60 -10.87
C SER A 251 -18.38 2.74 -12.38
N TYR A 252 -17.33 3.26 -12.98
CA TYR A 252 -17.05 3.20 -14.41
C TYR A 252 -16.16 1.98 -14.76
N GLY A 253 -15.75 1.20 -13.76
CA GLY A 253 -14.85 0.06 -13.92
C GLY A 253 -13.41 0.46 -14.25
N PRO A 254 -12.56 -0.52 -14.59
CA PRO A 254 -11.19 -0.29 -15.04
C PRO A 254 -11.14 0.58 -16.30
N ARG A 255 -10.24 1.57 -16.31
CA ARG A 255 -10.06 2.51 -17.43
C ARG A 255 -8.64 2.49 -17.97
N HIS A 256 -8.46 2.90 -19.22
CA HIS A 256 -7.14 2.90 -19.86
C HIS A 256 -6.23 3.95 -19.22
N ARG A 257 -5.20 3.49 -18.51
CA ARG A 257 -4.30 4.30 -17.65
C ARG A 257 -3.70 5.53 -18.32
N ARG A 258 -3.44 5.48 -19.63
CA ARG A 258 -2.79 6.59 -20.38
C ARG A 258 -3.73 7.45 -21.22
N LEU A 259 -4.88 6.92 -21.62
CA LEU A 259 -5.73 7.55 -22.64
C LEU A 259 -6.91 8.28 -22.00
N HIS A 260 -7.50 7.68 -20.96
CA HIS A 260 -8.61 8.30 -20.27
C HIS A 260 -8.11 9.32 -19.25
N ARG A 261 -8.94 10.34 -19.00
CA ARG A 261 -8.62 11.41 -18.07
C ARG A 261 -9.79 11.64 -17.12
N TYR A 262 -9.48 11.77 -15.84
CA TYR A 262 -10.44 11.93 -14.74
C TYR A 262 -9.82 12.79 -13.63
N ASP A 263 -10.56 13.00 -12.55
CA ASP A 263 -10.01 13.52 -11.30
C ASP A 263 -9.37 12.34 -10.53
N VAL A 264 -9.01 12.53 -9.25
CA VAL A 264 -8.49 11.43 -8.42
C VAL A 264 -9.00 11.56 -7.00
N PHE A 265 -9.22 10.42 -6.33
CA PHE A 265 -9.41 10.38 -4.89
C PHE A 265 -8.08 10.04 -4.24
N CYS A 266 -7.58 10.97 -3.43
CA CYS A 266 -6.34 10.78 -2.68
C CYS A 266 -6.67 10.39 -1.24
N PHE A 267 -5.79 9.61 -0.63
CA PHE A 267 -5.86 9.17 0.75
C PHE A 267 -4.66 9.72 1.51
N ALA A 268 -4.93 10.61 2.47
CA ALA A 268 -3.91 11.16 3.37
C ALA A 268 -4.00 10.49 4.74
N VAL A 269 -2.87 10.04 5.25
CA VAL A 269 -2.76 9.40 6.57
C VAL A 269 -2.71 10.46 7.67
N ALA A 270 -3.10 10.08 8.89
CA ALA A 270 -2.92 10.92 10.07
C ALA A 270 -1.46 11.43 10.18
N LEU A 271 -1.33 12.73 10.46
CA LEU A 271 -0.07 13.46 10.38
C LEU A 271 0.83 13.26 11.60
N ARG A 272 2.13 13.40 11.37
CA ARG A 272 3.14 13.58 12.41
C ARG A 272 3.64 15.01 12.38
N GLY A 273 2.86 15.92 12.96
CA GLY A 273 3.12 17.36 12.96
C GLY A 273 1.84 18.16 13.21
N GLN A 274 1.91 19.47 13.03
CA GLN A 274 0.77 20.37 13.21
C GLN A 274 0.58 21.27 11.99
N VAL A 275 -0.62 21.25 11.42
CA VAL A 275 -1.08 22.28 10.48
C VAL A 275 -1.77 23.39 11.26
N TYR A 276 -1.42 24.63 10.98
CA TYR A 276 -2.02 25.81 11.61
C TYR A 276 -2.17 26.95 10.60
N TYR A 277 -3.11 27.85 10.88
CA TYR A 277 -3.23 29.10 10.13
C TYR A 277 -2.25 30.12 10.69
N LEU A 278 -1.39 30.69 9.84
CA LEU A 278 -0.44 31.71 10.26
C LEU A 278 -1.18 33.06 10.36
N GLU A 279 -1.20 33.64 11.56
CA GLU A 279 -1.76 34.99 11.77
C GLU A 279 -0.78 36.03 11.21
N HIS A 280 -1.15 36.65 10.09
CA HIS A 280 -0.36 37.68 9.42
C HIS A 280 -1.18 38.97 9.30
N PRO A 281 -0.59 40.18 9.49
CA PRO A 281 -1.32 41.45 9.46
C PRO A 281 -2.08 41.71 8.17
N GLU A 282 -1.49 41.30 7.04
CA GLU A 282 -2.08 41.43 5.71
C GLU A 282 -2.30 40.05 5.06
N LYS A 283 -3.23 40.00 4.08
CA LYS A 283 -3.35 38.84 3.20
C LYS A 283 -2.19 38.82 2.20
N LEU A 284 -1.72 37.62 1.87
CA LEU A 284 -0.49 37.36 1.14
C LEU A 284 -0.79 36.76 -0.24
N THR A 285 0.04 37.07 -1.22
CA THR A 285 0.16 36.28 -2.48
C THR A 285 0.75 34.90 -2.17
N LEU A 286 0.72 33.96 -3.13
CA LEU A 286 1.25 32.61 -2.88
C LEU A 286 2.76 32.62 -2.57
N ALA A 287 3.52 33.51 -3.22
CA ALA A 287 4.96 33.63 -2.99
C ALA A 287 5.25 34.16 -1.58
N GLU A 288 4.61 35.26 -1.20
CA GLU A 288 4.71 35.84 0.15
C GLU A 288 4.25 34.86 1.23
N ALA A 289 3.20 34.07 0.97
CA ALA A 289 2.69 33.05 1.88
C ALA A 289 3.73 31.93 2.14
N ARG A 290 4.45 31.51 1.10
CA ARG A 290 5.53 30.51 1.24
C ARG A 290 6.69 31.05 2.07
N GLU A 291 7.08 32.28 1.82
CA GLU A 291 8.14 32.98 2.57
C GLU A 291 7.73 33.15 4.04
N ALA A 292 6.51 33.59 4.31
CA ALA A 292 6.00 33.77 5.68
C ALA A 292 6.00 32.46 6.49
N CYS A 293 5.61 31.32 5.90
CA CYS A 293 5.75 30.03 6.60
C CYS A 293 7.21 29.68 6.87
N TRP A 294 8.11 29.95 5.92
CA TRP A 294 9.54 29.65 6.05
C TRP A 294 10.20 30.49 7.15
N GLU A 295 9.88 31.78 7.22
CA GLU A 295 10.32 32.69 8.28
C GLU A 295 9.83 32.25 9.68
N ASP A 296 8.65 31.63 9.75
CA ASP A 296 8.09 31.03 10.98
C ASP A 296 8.67 29.63 11.29
N GLY A 297 9.67 29.18 10.54
CA GLY A 297 10.32 27.87 10.73
C GLY A 297 9.45 26.68 10.30
N ALA A 298 8.47 26.92 9.43
CA ALA A 298 7.54 25.94 8.91
C ALA A 298 7.59 25.86 7.37
N GLN A 299 6.81 24.96 6.79
CA GLN A 299 6.59 24.89 5.35
C GLN A 299 5.12 25.19 5.04
N ILE A 300 4.82 25.71 3.85
CA ILE A 300 3.43 25.83 3.43
C ILE A 300 2.77 24.44 3.40
N ALA A 301 1.59 24.32 4.00
CA ALA A 301 0.92 23.04 4.16
C ALA A 301 0.47 22.47 2.80
N LYS A 302 0.58 21.16 2.65
CA LYS A 302 0.02 20.43 1.51
C LYS A 302 -1.46 20.14 1.72
N VAL A 303 -2.17 19.80 0.64
CA VAL A 303 -3.60 19.50 0.69
C VAL A 303 -3.90 18.30 1.58
N GLY A 304 -3.17 17.19 1.43
CA GLY A 304 -3.38 15.99 2.25
C GLY A 304 -3.17 16.30 3.74
N GLN A 305 -2.21 17.15 4.06
CA GLN A 305 -1.96 17.60 5.43
C GLN A 305 -3.14 18.41 5.98
N LEU A 306 -3.70 19.35 5.21
CA LEU A 306 -4.87 20.11 5.65
C LEU A 306 -6.07 19.18 5.94
N PHE A 307 -6.34 18.20 5.07
CA PHE A 307 -7.44 17.24 5.28
C PHE A 307 -7.21 16.38 6.52
N ALA A 308 -5.99 15.89 6.74
CA ALA A 308 -5.67 15.09 7.91
C ALA A 308 -5.78 15.92 9.21
N ALA A 309 -5.32 17.16 9.22
CA ALA A 309 -5.45 18.06 10.37
C ALA A 309 -6.92 18.40 10.68
N TRP A 310 -7.74 18.63 9.65
CA TRP A 310 -9.19 18.79 9.80
C TRP A 310 -9.84 17.55 10.44
N LYS A 311 -9.54 16.36 9.91
CA LYS A 311 -10.20 15.11 10.35
C LYS A 311 -9.75 14.64 11.73
N PHE A 312 -8.46 14.72 12.03
CA PHE A 312 -7.86 14.07 13.21
C PHE A 312 -7.44 15.05 14.31
N SER A 313 -7.18 16.31 13.97
CA SER A 313 -6.84 17.35 14.95
C SER A 313 -7.97 18.36 15.18
N GLY A 314 -9.09 18.22 14.47
CA GLY A 314 -10.25 19.10 14.59
C GLY A 314 -9.97 20.53 14.13
N LEU A 315 -9.04 20.72 13.20
CA LEU A 315 -8.69 22.05 12.68
C LEU A 315 -9.93 22.71 12.06
N ASP A 316 -10.34 23.83 12.66
CA ASP A 316 -11.53 24.59 12.29
C ASP A 316 -11.16 26.05 12.06
N ARG A 317 -11.26 26.53 10.82
CA ARG A 317 -10.97 27.91 10.46
C ARG A 317 -11.79 28.35 9.25
N CYS A 318 -12.54 29.44 9.40
CA CYS A 318 -13.37 29.99 8.33
C CYS A 318 -12.63 30.97 7.40
N ASP A 319 -11.32 30.86 7.30
CA ASP A 319 -10.50 31.77 6.51
C ASP A 319 -9.78 30.99 5.41
N ALA A 320 -9.97 31.43 4.17
CA ALA A 320 -9.21 30.91 3.05
C ALA A 320 -7.72 31.19 3.24
N GLY A 321 -6.92 30.14 3.03
CA GLY A 321 -5.47 30.22 3.05
C GLY A 321 -4.86 29.44 1.90
N TRP A 322 -3.70 29.90 1.46
CA TRP A 322 -2.88 29.22 0.47
C TRP A 322 -2.38 27.88 0.98
N LEU A 323 -2.29 26.93 0.05
CA LEU A 323 -1.62 25.65 0.20
C LEU A 323 -0.51 25.49 -0.84
N ALA A 324 0.35 24.49 -0.64
CA ALA A 324 1.53 24.24 -1.47
C ALA A 324 1.21 24.10 -2.97
N ASP A 325 0.05 23.52 -3.32
CA ASP A 325 -0.42 23.30 -4.69
C ASP A 325 -0.92 24.59 -5.39
N GLY A 326 -0.92 25.72 -4.68
CA GLY A 326 -1.48 26.98 -5.18
C GLY A 326 -3.01 27.02 -5.17
N SER A 327 -3.66 26.08 -4.48
CA SER A 327 -5.08 26.20 -4.17
C SER A 327 -5.30 27.06 -2.92
N ALA A 328 -6.48 27.67 -2.84
CA ALA A 328 -6.93 28.38 -1.64
C ALA A 328 -8.08 27.59 -0.99
N ARG A 329 -7.87 27.13 0.24
CA ARG A 329 -8.82 26.25 0.96
C ARG A 329 -9.02 26.69 2.41
N TYR A 330 -10.04 26.16 3.06
CA TYR A 330 -10.28 26.37 4.49
C TYR A 330 -11.02 25.16 5.12
N PRO A 331 -10.61 24.69 6.30
CA PRO A 331 -11.24 23.54 6.96
C PRO A 331 -12.36 23.98 7.91
N VAL A 332 -13.51 23.29 7.86
CA VAL A 332 -14.65 23.51 8.75
C VAL A 332 -14.95 22.21 9.49
N ALA A 333 -14.55 22.12 10.75
CA ALA A 333 -14.90 21.00 11.62
C ALA A 333 -16.25 21.23 12.30
N HIS A 334 -16.58 22.50 12.62
CA HIS A 334 -17.84 22.91 13.24
C HIS A 334 -18.62 23.83 12.29
N PRO A 335 -19.61 23.30 11.53
CA PRO A 335 -20.36 24.07 10.56
C PRO A 335 -21.11 25.25 11.18
N ARG A 336 -21.12 26.39 10.47
CA ARG A 336 -21.77 27.64 10.89
C ARG A 336 -22.25 28.44 9.68
N SER A 337 -23.31 29.23 9.85
CA SER A 337 -24.06 29.88 8.74
C SER A 337 -23.21 30.75 7.82
N ASN A 338 -22.14 31.36 8.33
CA ASN A 338 -21.29 32.28 7.57
C ASN A 338 -20.04 31.61 6.98
N CYS A 339 -19.99 30.26 6.99
CA CYS A 339 -18.80 29.49 6.63
C CYS A 339 -19.02 28.43 5.55
N GLY A 340 -19.85 28.75 4.56
CA GLY A 340 -20.21 27.81 3.49
C GLY A 340 -21.33 26.86 3.91
N ALA A 341 -21.30 25.65 3.38
CA ALA A 341 -22.35 24.65 3.61
C ALA A 341 -22.36 24.14 5.06
N LEU A 342 -23.54 23.69 5.53
CA LEU A 342 -23.79 23.22 6.91
C LEU A 342 -23.21 21.84 7.24
N GLU A 343 -22.28 21.35 6.43
CA GLU A 343 -21.62 20.05 6.62
C GLU A 343 -20.15 20.28 6.99
N PRO A 344 -19.53 19.42 7.82
CA PRO A 344 -18.10 19.46 8.05
C PRO A 344 -17.32 19.14 6.76
N GLY A 345 -16.16 19.77 6.57
CA GLY A 345 -15.29 19.48 5.44
C GLY A 345 -14.28 20.56 5.14
N VAL A 346 -13.31 20.24 4.27
CA VAL A 346 -12.40 21.23 3.70
C VAL A 346 -13.06 21.83 2.45
N ARG A 347 -13.21 23.16 2.45
CA ARG A 347 -13.79 23.93 1.37
C ARG A 347 -12.69 24.51 0.49
N SER A 348 -12.98 24.70 -0.80
CA SER A 348 -11.99 25.14 -1.79
C SER A 348 -12.53 26.27 -2.65
N PHE A 349 -11.71 27.30 -2.85
CA PHE A 349 -11.90 28.34 -3.86
C PHE A 349 -11.24 27.99 -5.20
N GLY A 350 -10.73 26.75 -5.34
CA GLY A 350 -9.99 26.29 -6.51
C GLY A 350 -8.56 26.83 -6.54
N PHE A 351 -8.11 27.17 -7.74
CA PHE A 351 -6.75 27.64 -8.03
C PHE A 351 -6.78 29.11 -8.49
N PRO A 352 -6.88 30.07 -7.55
CA PRO A 352 -6.85 31.49 -7.88
C PRO A 352 -5.48 31.92 -8.42
N ASP A 353 -5.43 33.06 -9.13
CA ASP A 353 -4.17 33.61 -9.67
C ASP A 353 -3.16 33.88 -8.52
N PRO A 354 -2.02 33.17 -8.50
CA PRO A 354 -1.08 33.22 -7.39
C PRO A 354 -0.35 34.57 -7.25
N HIS A 355 -0.35 35.40 -8.30
CA HIS A 355 0.35 36.69 -8.32
C HIS A 355 -0.51 37.87 -7.89
N SER A 356 -1.82 37.83 -8.17
CA SER A 356 -2.72 38.95 -7.92
C SER A 356 -3.67 38.74 -6.74
N ARG A 357 -4.06 37.48 -6.47
CA ARG A 357 -4.99 37.18 -5.36
C ARG A 357 -4.24 37.08 -4.04
N LYS A 358 -4.89 37.53 -2.98
CA LYS A 358 -4.35 37.53 -1.62
C LYS A 358 -5.24 36.74 -0.68
N TYR A 359 -4.66 35.82 0.07
CA TYR A 359 -5.33 34.99 1.09
C TYR A 359 -4.45 34.87 2.34
N GLY A 360 -4.90 34.18 3.39
CA GLY A 360 -3.98 33.78 4.45
C GLY A 360 -3.08 32.63 4.01
N VAL A 361 -2.46 31.94 4.95
CA VAL A 361 -1.66 30.75 4.68
C VAL A 361 -1.82 29.71 5.78
N TYR A 362 -1.88 28.44 5.38
CA TYR A 362 -1.72 27.32 6.31
C TYR A 362 -0.29 26.83 6.24
N CYS A 363 0.38 26.75 7.39
CA CYS A 363 1.74 26.24 7.53
C CYS A 363 1.73 24.89 8.25
N TYR A 364 2.80 24.12 8.06
CA TYR A 364 3.00 22.79 8.62
C TYR A 364 4.41 22.68 9.24
N ARG A 365 4.49 22.14 10.45
CA ARG A 365 5.74 21.86 11.18
C ARG A 365 5.71 20.49 11.86
#